data_AF-A0A645IN40-F1
#
_entry.id   AF-A0A645IN40-F1
#
_cell.length_a   1.000
_cell.length_b   1.000
_cell.length_c   1.000
_cell.angle_alpha   90.00
_cell.angle_beta   90.00
_cell.angle_gamma   90.00
#
_symmetry.space_group_name_H-M   'P 1'
#
loop_
_entity.id
_entity.type
_entity.pdbx_description
1 polymer ?
#
loop_
_entity_poly.entity_id
_entity_poly.type
_entity_poly.pdbx_seq_one_letter_code
_entity_poly.pdbx_strand_id
1 'polypeptide(L)'
;MWKYQIYELARYINETVFSREVIPQETIDIVPSAELSFDQAVDEGKGDPLIYPYHDYLLRSFMEYWNRSTPEDILFWYKSEILEEKLGCTPGIVKRIFATPQEFIDDLEKWWKLYTGMAVAKRIQAPPILAISRRAYGFDHREAQNGPYFTAKYFKLKNELLT
;
A
#
# COMPACT_ATOMS: atom_id res chain seq x y z
N MET A 1 -5.68 10.17 -3.01
CA MET A 1 -4.86 10.44 -1.81
C MET A 1 -4.58 9.11 -1.14
N TRP A 2 -3.36 8.93 -0.69
CA TRP A 2 -2.95 7.82 0.17
C TRP A 2 -3.30 8.13 1.63
N LYS A 3 -3.36 7.11 2.50
CA LYS A 3 -3.76 7.29 3.90
C LYS A 3 -2.79 8.19 4.66
N TYR A 4 -1.48 8.07 4.42
CA TYR A 4 -0.48 8.94 5.04
C TYR A 4 -0.74 10.42 4.70
N GLN A 5 -1.22 10.73 3.49
CA GLN A 5 -1.56 12.09 3.07
C GLN A 5 -2.82 12.61 3.77
N ILE A 6 -3.78 11.73 4.09
CA ILE A 6 -4.94 12.09 4.90
C ILE A 6 -4.48 12.49 6.31
N TYR A 7 -3.55 11.75 6.90
CA TYR A 7 -3.01 12.05 8.22
C TYR A 7 -2.19 13.35 8.23
N GLU A 8 -1.40 13.60 7.18
CA GLU A 8 -0.71 14.87 6.98
C GLU A 8 -1.70 16.04 6.82
N LEU A 9 -2.76 15.85 6.07
CA LEU A 9 -3.81 16.86 5.89
C LEU A 9 -4.54 17.17 7.20
N ALA A 10 -4.87 16.14 7.99
CA ALA A 10 -5.52 16.32 9.29
C ALA A 10 -4.64 17.16 10.23
N ARG A 11 -3.34 16.85 10.30
CA ARG A 11 -2.37 17.64 11.07
C ARG A 11 -2.27 19.08 10.57
N TYR A 12 -2.18 19.27 9.25
CA TYR A 12 -2.14 20.60 8.64
C TYR A 12 -3.39 21.44 8.98
N ILE A 13 -4.58 20.83 8.96
CA ILE A 13 -5.84 21.48 9.32
C ILE A 13 -5.81 21.94 10.79
N ASN A 14 -5.41 21.06 11.71
CA ASN A 14 -5.33 21.39 13.13
C ASN A 14 -4.27 22.48 13.41
N GLU A 15 -3.06 22.31 12.90
CA GLU A 15 -1.90 23.15 13.24
C GLU A 15 -1.90 24.49 12.51
N THR A 16 -2.17 24.47 11.20
CA THR A 16 -1.97 25.62 10.31
C THR A 16 -3.26 26.37 9.98
N VAL A 17 -4.39 25.65 9.81
CA VAL A 17 -5.65 26.29 9.39
C VAL A 17 -6.44 26.82 10.59
N PHE A 18 -6.64 25.97 11.61
CA PHE A 18 -7.46 26.33 12.78
C PHE A 18 -6.64 26.66 14.03
N SER A 19 -5.35 26.30 14.05
CA SER A 19 -4.45 26.44 15.20
C SER A 19 -5.05 25.90 16.51
N ARG A 20 -5.87 24.84 16.40
CA ARG A 20 -6.48 24.09 17.50
C ARG A 20 -6.88 22.71 17.00
N GLU A 21 -7.04 21.77 17.92
CA GLU A 21 -7.53 20.44 17.59
C GLU A 21 -9.01 20.49 17.19
N VAL A 22 -9.27 20.44 15.88
CA VAL A 22 -10.62 20.29 15.30
C VAL A 22 -10.88 18.87 14.81
N ILE A 23 -9.81 18.15 14.44
CA ILE A 23 -9.82 16.72 14.16
C ILE A 23 -9.10 16.03 15.33
N PRO A 24 -9.81 15.28 16.19
CA PRO A 24 -9.19 14.63 17.35
C PRO A 24 -8.11 13.62 16.94
N GLN A 25 -6.97 13.64 17.65
CA GLN A 25 -5.86 12.73 17.38
C GLN A 25 -6.27 11.26 17.54
N GLU A 26 -7.19 10.96 18.45
CA GLU A 26 -7.71 9.61 18.66
C GLU A 26 -8.36 9.03 17.39
N THR A 27 -9.00 9.87 16.56
CA THR A 27 -9.61 9.42 15.30
C THR A 27 -8.55 9.00 14.26
N ILE A 28 -7.32 9.50 14.40
CA ILE A 28 -6.19 9.18 13.53
C ILE A 28 -5.48 7.91 14.02
N ASP A 29 -5.34 7.77 15.34
CA ASP A 29 -4.56 6.70 15.97
C ASP A 29 -5.33 5.38 16.09
N ILE A 30 -6.67 5.43 16.10
CA ILE A 30 -7.51 4.22 16.10
C ILE A 30 -7.24 3.41 14.84
N VAL A 31 -6.95 2.11 15.02
CA VAL A 31 -6.81 1.14 13.94
C VAL A 31 -8.13 1.11 13.16
N PRO A 32 -8.14 1.39 11.85
CA PRO A 32 -9.35 1.32 11.06
C PRO A 32 -9.93 -0.09 11.09
N SER A 33 -11.19 -0.19 11.52
CA SER A 33 -11.97 -1.42 11.43
C SER A 33 -13.37 -1.10 10.95
N ALA A 34 -13.95 -2.05 10.23
CA ALA A 34 -15.38 -2.10 10.06
C ALA A 34 -15.87 -3.14 11.08
N GLU A 35 -16.57 -2.71 12.12
CA GLU A 35 -17.12 -3.59 13.17
C GLU A 35 -18.32 -4.41 12.64
N LEU A 36 -18.18 -5.02 11.47
CA LEU A 36 -19.23 -5.73 10.75
C LEU A 36 -19.14 -7.26 10.94
N SER A 37 -18.07 -7.78 11.54
CA SER A 37 -17.96 -9.19 11.93
C SER A 37 -17.00 -9.42 13.10
N PHE A 38 -17.12 -10.58 13.77
CA PHE A 38 -16.22 -11.03 14.84
C PHE A 38 -14.75 -11.18 14.37
N ASP A 39 -14.52 -11.36 13.07
CA ASP A 39 -13.17 -11.41 12.47
C ASP A 39 -12.54 -10.03 12.25
N GLN A 40 -13.22 -8.95 12.64
CA GLN A 40 -12.74 -7.55 12.59
C GLN A 40 -12.72 -6.91 13.99
N ALA A 41 -12.58 -7.73 15.03
CA ALA A 41 -12.44 -7.29 16.42
C ALA A 41 -11.08 -6.60 16.64
N VAL A 42 -11.12 -5.27 16.75
CA VAL A 42 -9.95 -4.40 17.01
C VAL A 42 -9.20 -4.86 18.27
N ASP A 43 -9.94 -5.36 19.25
CA ASP A 43 -9.46 -5.81 20.55
C ASP A 43 -8.56 -7.07 20.48
N GLU A 44 -8.63 -7.84 19.38
CA GLU A 44 -7.80 -9.04 19.13
C GLU A 44 -6.67 -8.76 18.12
N GLY A 45 -6.44 -7.51 17.72
CA GLY A 45 -5.51 -7.16 16.65
C GLY A 45 -6.04 -7.47 15.25
N LYS A 46 -7.35 -7.74 15.12
CA LYS A 46 -8.03 -7.98 13.85
C LYS A 46 -8.66 -6.68 13.35
N GLY A 47 -8.14 -6.17 12.24
CA GLY A 47 -8.57 -4.90 11.65
C GLY A 47 -8.15 -4.82 10.18
N ASP A 48 -8.02 -3.60 9.65
CA ASP A 48 -7.45 -3.42 8.31
C ASP A 48 -6.05 -4.05 8.22
N PRO A 49 -5.81 -5.03 7.31
CA PRO A 49 -4.49 -5.64 7.16
C PRO A 49 -3.44 -4.70 6.55
N LEU A 50 -3.80 -3.47 6.17
CA LEU A 50 -2.86 -2.48 5.63
C LEU A 50 -1.96 -1.88 6.71
N ILE A 51 -0.65 -1.96 6.49
CA ILE A 51 0.37 -1.24 7.25
C ILE A 51 0.68 0.05 6.50
N TYR A 52 -0.10 1.10 6.74
CA TYR A 52 -0.04 2.35 5.97
C TYR A 52 1.36 2.97 5.81
N PRO A 53 2.26 2.97 6.82
CA PRO A 53 3.63 3.47 6.65
C PRO A 53 4.45 2.75 5.57
N TYR A 54 4.02 1.56 5.12
CA TYR A 54 4.67 0.77 4.08
C TYR A 54 3.75 0.56 2.86
N HIS A 55 2.53 0.05 3.05
CA HIS A 55 1.65 -0.33 1.94
C HIS A 55 1.16 0.85 1.09
N ASP A 56 1.00 2.05 1.66
CA ASP A 56 0.70 3.22 0.84
C ASP A 56 1.80 3.47 -0.18
N TYR A 57 3.07 3.37 0.23
CA TYR A 57 4.21 3.58 -0.65
C TYR A 57 4.37 2.45 -1.66
N LEU A 58 4.15 1.20 -1.25
CA LEU A 58 4.14 0.04 -2.13
C LEU A 58 3.09 0.19 -3.23
N LEU A 59 1.83 0.43 -2.87
CA LEU A 59 0.73 0.58 -3.82
C LEU A 59 0.90 1.84 -4.70
N ARG A 60 1.46 2.91 -4.14
CA ARG A 60 1.85 4.10 -4.90
C ARG A 60 2.87 3.79 -5.98
N SER A 61 3.85 2.91 -5.71
CA SER A 61 4.84 2.51 -6.71
C SER A 61 4.23 1.75 -7.90
N PHE A 62 3.16 0.99 -7.67
CA PHE A 62 2.43 0.28 -8.73
C PHE A 62 1.60 1.21 -9.61
N MET A 63 1.10 2.33 -9.06
CA MET A 63 0.13 3.18 -9.73
C MET A 63 0.71 4.51 -10.23
N GLU A 64 1.42 5.24 -9.36
CA GLU A 64 1.78 6.65 -9.57
C GLU A 64 3.20 6.86 -10.11
N TYR A 65 4.07 5.85 -10.08
CA TYR A 65 5.44 6.01 -10.59
C TYR A 65 5.42 6.20 -12.11
N TRP A 66 6.38 7.00 -12.62
CA TRP A 66 6.49 7.23 -14.07
C TRP A 66 6.59 5.92 -14.84
N ASN A 67 7.54 5.08 -14.41
CA ASN A 67 7.61 3.67 -14.75
C ASN A 67 7.02 2.87 -13.58
N ARG A 68 5.80 2.36 -13.75
CA ARG A 68 5.06 1.63 -12.72
C ARG A 68 5.85 0.40 -12.30
N SER A 69 6.08 0.26 -11.00
CA SER A 69 6.85 -0.85 -10.46
C SER A 69 6.09 -2.16 -10.58
N THR A 70 6.82 -3.23 -10.85
CA THR A 70 6.31 -4.61 -10.85
C THR A 70 6.82 -5.35 -9.61
N PRO A 71 6.24 -6.51 -9.25
CA PRO A 71 6.81 -7.36 -8.19
C PRO A 71 8.28 -7.72 -8.43
N GLU A 72 8.70 -7.84 -9.70
CA GLU A 72 10.10 -8.05 -10.05
C GLU A 72 10.99 -6.88 -9.62
N ASP A 73 10.58 -5.63 -9.91
CA ASP A 73 11.31 -4.43 -9.51
C ASP A 73 11.40 -4.32 -7.99
N ILE A 74 10.28 -4.57 -7.30
CA ILE A 74 10.24 -4.56 -5.83
C ILE A 74 11.19 -5.60 -5.24
N LEU A 75 11.18 -6.82 -5.75
CA LEU A 75 12.01 -7.90 -5.24
C LEU A 75 13.50 -7.67 -5.55
N PHE A 76 13.80 -7.08 -6.70
CA PHE A 76 15.14 -6.63 -7.04
C PHE A 76 15.63 -5.55 -6.06
N TRP A 77 14.84 -4.52 -5.79
CA TRP A 77 15.21 -3.47 -4.83
C TRP A 77 15.35 -3.98 -3.40
N TYR A 78 14.51 -4.95 -3.01
CA TYR A 78 14.62 -5.64 -1.72
C TYR A 78 15.97 -6.36 -1.62
N LYS A 79 16.32 -7.18 -2.61
CA LYS A 79 17.59 -7.91 -2.67
C LYS A 79 18.80 -6.97 -2.67
N SER A 80 18.69 -5.80 -3.30
CA SER A 80 19.75 -4.80 -3.36
C SER A 80 19.80 -3.86 -2.14
N GLU A 81 18.97 -4.08 -1.12
CA GLU A 81 18.87 -3.23 0.09
C GLU A 81 18.57 -1.74 -0.20
N ILE A 82 17.91 -1.44 -1.33
CA ILE A 82 17.52 -0.07 -1.72
C ILE A 82 16.00 0.13 -1.80
N LEU A 83 15.22 -0.86 -1.34
CA LEU A 83 13.76 -0.83 -1.45
C LEU A 83 13.13 0.41 -0.82
N GLU A 84 13.48 0.70 0.43
CA GLU A 84 12.86 1.77 1.20
C GLU A 84 13.14 3.15 0.57
N GLU A 85 14.35 3.36 0.07
CA GLU A 85 14.73 4.55 -0.70
C GLU A 85 13.90 4.66 -1.97
N LYS A 86 13.77 3.55 -2.74
CA LYS A 86 13.00 3.55 -3.99
C LYS A 86 11.51 3.74 -3.78
N LEU A 87 10.95 3.23 -2.70
CA LEU A 87 9.54 3.44 -2.32
C LEU A 87 9.31 4.83 -1.70
N GLY A 88 10.33 5.40 -1.07
CA GLY A 88 10.25 6.63 -0.28
C GLY A 88 9.56 6.43 1.07
N CYS A 89 9.56 5.21 1.62
CA CYS A 89 9.03 4.94 2.96
C CYS A 89 10.12 5.09 4.03
N THR A 90 9.71 5.03 5.30
CA THR A 90 10.63 5.24 6.43
C THR A 90 11.76 4.20 6.46
N PRO A 91 13.03 4.60 6.62
CA PRO A 91 14.13 3.66 6.74
C PRO A 91 13.96 2.66 7.90
N GLY A 92 14.27 1.40 7.63
CA GLY A 92 14.16 0.27 8.54
C GLY A 92 12.74 -0.28 8.73
N ILE A 93 11.72 0.28 8.07
CA ILE A 93 10.33 -0.18 8.23
C ILE A 93 10.13 -1.62 7.74
N VAL A 94 10.79 -2.01 6.65
CA VAL A 94 10.62 -3.35 6.06
C VAL A 94 11.15 -4.42 7.02
N LYS A 95 12.31 -4.19 7.63
CA LYS A 95 12.91 -5.10 8.64
C LYS A 95 12.11 -5.14 9.96
N ARG A 96 11.31 -4.11 10.25
CA ARG A 96 10.42 -4.08 11.43
C ARG A 96 9.12 -4.84 11.18
N ILE A 97 8.61 -4.83 9.95
CA ILE A 97 7.37 -5.49 9.58
C ILE A 97 7.60 -6.98 9.33
N PHE A 98 8.64 -7.33 8.58
CA PHE A 98 8.88 -8.70 8.11
C PHE A 98 10.12 -9.27 8.78
N ALA A 99 9.96 -10.39 9.48
CA ALA A 99 11.06 -11.10 10.12
C ALA A 99 11.88 -11.91 9.12
N THR A 100 11.25 -12.38 8.03
CA THR A 100 11.90 -13.20 7.01
C THR A 100 11.65 -12.70 5.60
N PRO A 101 12.55 -13.01 4.63
CA PRO A 101 12.29 -12.76 3.22
C PRO A 101 11.00 -13.43 2.71
N GLN A 102 10.66 -14.59 3.26
CA GLN A 102 9.42 -15.31 2.94
C GLN A 102 8.18 -14.49 3.28
N GLU A 103 8.11 -13.92 4.50
CA GLU A 103 6.99 -13.06 4.90
C GLU A 103 6.85 -11.83 4.00
N PHE A 104 7.98 -11.19 3.65
CA PHE A 104 7.98 -10.07 2.71
C PHE A 104 7.44 -10.46 1.33
N ILE A 105 7.87 -11.61 0.81
CA ILE A 105 7.43 -12.11 -0.51
C ILE A 105 5.93 -12.45 -0.49
N ASP A 106 5.45 -13.09 0.58
CA ASP A 106 4.04 -13.45 0.72
C ASP A 106 3.15 -12.21 0.80
N ASP A 107 3.58 -11.17 1.51
CA ASP A 107 2.89 -9.88 1.55
C ASP A 107 2.88 -9.19 0.18
N LEU A 108 4.03 -9.09 -0.49
CA LEU A 108 4.14 -8.52 -1.84
C LEU A 108 3.20 -9.23 -2.83
N GLU A 109 3.20 -10.57 -2.83
CA GLU A 109 2.33 -11.35 -3.71
C GLU A 109 0.85 -11.15 -3.37
N LYS A 110 0.50 -11.12 -2.07
CA LYS A 110 -0.87 -10.87 -1.62
C LYS A 110 -1.38 -9.54 -2.16
N TRP A 111 -0.64 -8.45 -1.95
CA TRP A 111 -1.07 -7.13 -2.40
C TRP A 111 -1.06 -7.00 -3.92
N TRP A 112 -0.11 -7.62 -4.62
CA TRP A 112 -0.12 -7.63 -6.09
C TRP A 112 -1.33 -8.36 -6.66
N LYS A 113 -1.68 -9.53 -6.11
CA LYS A 113 -2.85 -10.32 -6.53
C LYS A 113 -4.15 -9.58 -6.25
N LEU A 114 -4.26 -8.88 -5.11
CA LEU A 114 -5.42 -8.04 -4.81
C LEU A 114 -5.49 -6.82 -5.75
N TYR A 115 -4.36 -6.13 -5.93
CA TYR A 115 -4.23 -4.94 -6.76
C TYR A 115 -4.63 -5.23 -8.21
N THR A 116 -4.09 -6.30 -8.81
CA THR A 116 -4.36 -6.67 -10.22
C THR A 116 -5.61 -7.53 -10.41
N GLY A 117 -6.12 -8.17 -9.36
CA GLY A 117 -7.28 -9.05 -9.40
C GLY A 117 -8.56 -8.37 -8.91
N MET A 118 -9.09 -8.83 -7.78
CA MET A 118 -10.41 -8.43 -7.27
C MET A 118 -10.58 -6.91 -7.12
N ALA A 119 -9.53 -6.17 -6.77
CA ALA A 119 -9.65 -4.72 -6.58
C ALA A 119 -9.93 -3.97 -7.89
N VAL A 120 -9.53 -4.51 -9.05
CA VAL A 120 -9.86 -3.93 -10.37
C VAL A 120 -11.37 -3.91 -10.58
N ALA A 121 -12.07 -5.01 -10.29
CA ALA A 121 -13.52 -5.10 -10.44
C ALA A 121 -14.26 -4.09 -9.55
N LYS A 122 -13.72 -3.80 -8.36
CA LYS A 122 -14.25 -2.78 -7.45
C LYS A 122 -14.01 -1.37 -7.96
N ARG A 123 -12.81 -1.08 -8.49
CA ARG A 123 -12.46 0.25 -9.03
C ARG A 123 -13.24 0.61 -10.30
N ILE A 124 -13.48 -0.36 -11.18
CA ILE A 124 -14.29 -0.15 -12.41
C ILE A 124 -15.72 0.29 -12.07
N GLN A 125 -16.27 -0.19 -10.96
CA GLN A 125 -17.62 0.14 -10.50
C GLN A 125 -17.65 1.28 -9.48
N ALA A 126 -16.50 1.89 -9.15
CA ALA A 126 -16.44 2.97 -8.18
C ALA A 126 -17.17 4.22 -8.70
N PRO A 127 -17.86 4.96 -7.83
CA PRO A 127 -18.44 6.24 -8.23
C PRO A 127 -17.33 7.20 -8.68
N PRO A 128 -17.65 8.20 -9.52
CA PRO A 128 -16.69 9.23 -9.89
C PRO A 128 -16.14 9.94 -8.64
N ILE A 129 -14.81 10.07 -8.57
CA ILE A 129 -14.11 10.75 -7.48
C ILE A 129 -13.21 11.85 -8.03
N LEU A 130 -12.91 12.86 -7.20
CA LEU A 130 -11.95 13.91 -7.55
C LEU A 130 -10.53 13.34 -7.57
N ALA A 131 -9.87 13.42 -8.71
CA ALA A 131 -8.46 13.09 -8.84
C ALA A 131 -7.59 14.25 -8.29
N ILE A 132 -6.77 13.95 -7.29
CA ILE A 132 -5.86 14.93 -6.65
C ILE A 132 -4.40 14.70 -7.08
N SER A 133 -4.02 13.44 -7.34
CA SER A 133 -2.70 13.10 -7.88
C SER A 133 -2.68 13.22 -9.41
N ARG A 134 -1.49 13.47 -9.97
CA ARG A 134 -1.30 13.57 -11.44
C ARG A 134 -1.59 12.26 -12.17
N ARG A 135 -1.49 11.15 -11.46
CA ARG A 135 -1.77 9.79 -11.94
C ARG A 135 -2.79 9.17 -11.00
N ALA A 136 -3.98 8.90 -11.50
CA ALA A 136 -5.08 8.37 -10.72
C ALA A 136 -5.70 7.16 -11.45
N TYR A 137 -6.45 6.36 -10.70
CA TYR A 137 -7.23 5.26 -11.27
C TYR A 137 -8.23 5.77 -12.32
N GLY A 138 -8.50 4.95 -13.34
CA GLY A 138 -9.39 5.30 -14.44
C GLY A 138 -8.64 5.61 -15.73
N PHE A 139 -8.67 6.86 -16.18
CA PHE A 139 -8.16 7.19 -17.52
C PHE A 139 -6.62 7.05 -17.63
N ASP A 140 -5.88 7.51 -16.63
CA ASP A 140 -4.41 7.47 -16.62
C ASP A 140 -3.86 6.06 -16.33
N HIS A 141 -4.46 5.37 -15.35
CA HIS A 141 -4.21 3.96 -15.11
C HIS A 141 -5.35 3.11 -15.68
N ARG A 142 -5.22 2.74 -16.96
CA ARG A 142 -6.14 1.80 -17.60
C ARG A 142 -5.90 0.39 -17.08
N GLU A 143 -6.98 -0.23 -16.63
CA GLU A 143 -6.94 -1.53 -15.97
C GLU A 143 -7.71 -2.56 -16.80
N ALA A 144 -7.32 -3.82 -16.65
CA ALA A 144 -8.01 -4.96 -17.23
C ALA A 144 -8.22 -6.00 -16.14
N GLN A 145 -9.37 -6.68 -16.16
CA GLN A 145 -9.68 -7.77 -15.23
C GLN A 145 -9.01 -9.08 -15.69
N ASN A 146 -7.68 -9.07 -15.73
CA ASN A 146 -6.86 -10.23 -16.08
C ASN A 146 -6.38 -10.94 -14.81
N GLY A 147 -5.89 -12.17 -14.99
CA GLY A 147 -5.22 -12.89 -13.90
C GLY A 147 -3.90 -12.20 -13.51
N PRO A 148 -3.48 -12.30 -12.24
CA PRO A 148 -2.19 -11.79 -11.80
C PRO A 148 -1.06 -12.50 -12.56
N TYR A 149 -0.09 -11.72 -13.01
CA TYR A 149 1.06 -12.22 -13.76
C TYR A 149 2.37 -11.91 -13.02
N PHE A 150 3.29 -12.88 -13.07
CA PHE A 150 4.66 -12.78 -12.56
C PHE A 150 5.63 -13.22 -13.64
N THR A 151 6.74 -12.51 -13.78
CA THR A 151 7.75 -12.78 -14.80
C THR A 151 8.64 -13.96 -14.41
N ALA A 152 9.30 -14.59 -15.38
CA ALA A 152 10.31 -15.62 -15.11
C ALA A 152 11.46 -15.10 -14.22
N LYS A 153 11.85 -13.83 -14.40
CA LYS A 153 12.91 -13.21 -13.60
C LYS A 153 12.46 -12.92 -12.17
N TYR A 154 11.19 -12.60 -11.93
CA TYR A 154 10.62 -12.58 -10.57
C TYR A 154 10.80 -13.93 -9.87
N PHE A 155 10.42 -15.03 -10.51
CA PHE A 155 10.56 -16.37 -9.91
C PHE A 155 12.02 -16.74 -9.62
N LYS A 156 12.95 -16.34 -10.49
CA LYS A 156 14.38 -16.52 -10.24
C LYS A 156 14.83 -15.76 -8.98
N LEU A 157 14.50 -14.48 -8.88
CA LEU A 157 14.82 -13.64 -7.71
C LEU A 157 14.18 -14.18 -6.43
N LYS A 158 12.94 -14.68 -6.50
CA LYS A 158 12.24 -15.30 -5.39
C LYS A 158 13.00 -16.51 -4.87
N ASN A 159 13.39 -17.42 -5.76
CA ASN A 159 14.14 -18.62 -5.35
C ASN A 159 15.49 -18.25 -4.72
N GLU A 160 16.20 -17.25 -5.25
CA GLU A 160 17.47 -16.78 -4.69
C GLU A 160 17.34 -16.20 -3.27
N LEU A 161 16.19 -15.62 -2.91
CA LEU A 161 15.94 -15.05 -1.58
C LEU A 161 15.41 -16.07 -0.57
N LEU A 162 14.91 -17.21 -1.04
CA LEU A 162 14.33 -18.29 -0.23
C LEU A 162 15.27 -19.49 -0.06
N THR A 163 16.47 -19.42 -0.64
CA THR A 163 17.54 -20.41 -0.48
C THR A 163 18.42 -20.01 0.69
#